data_AF-A0A9C7UJT0-F1
#
_entry.id   AF-A0A9C7UJT0-F1
#
_cell.length_a   1.000
_cell.length_b   1.000
_cell.length_c   1.000
_cell.angle_alpha   90.00
_cell.angle_beta   90.00
_cell.angle_gamma   90.00
#
_symmetry.space_group_name_H-M   'P 1'
#
loop_
_entity.id
_entity.type
_entity.pdbx_description
1 polymer ?
#
loop_
_entity_poly.entity_id
_entity_poly.type
_entity_poly.pdbx_seq_one_letter_code
_entity_poly.pdbx_strand_id
1 'polypeptide(L)' 'MNVTSRIEGQTHNDEILISDATRQAIPDNIFELGEPRELIVKGIDGHILAYPVLGLKS' A
#
# COMPACT_ATOMS: atom_id res chain seq x y z
N MET A 1 -3.64 15.87 -6.90
CA MET A 1 -3.94 14.53 -7.46
C MET A 1 -4.15 13.57 -6.29
N ASN A 2 -5.22 12.78 -6.24
CA ASN A 2 -5.53 11.92 -5.09
C ASN A 2 -5.04 10.48 -5.34
N VAL A 3 -3.88 10.13 -4.75
CA VAL A 3 -3.20 8.84 -4.95
C VAL A 3 -3.89 7.71 -4.17
N THR A 4 -4.39 8.02 -2.97
CA THR A 4 -5.02 7.05 -2.05
C THR A 4 -6.23 6.37 -2.67
N SER A 5 -7.16 7.15 -3.26
CA SER A 5 -8.38 6.61 -3.92
C SER A 5 -8.08 5.68 -5.10
N ARG A 6 -6.87 5.73 -5.65
CA ARG A 6 -6.48 4.92 -6.80
C ARG A 6 -5.79 3.62 -6.40
N ILE A 7 -5.10 3.63 -5.27
CA ILE A 7 -4.59 2.41 -4.62
C ILE A 7 -5.79 1.56 -4.16
N GLU A 8 -6.82 2.19 -3.57
CA GLU A 8 -8.06 1.52 -3.17
C GLU A 8 -8.77 0.82 -4.35
N GLY A 9 -8.74 1.42 -5.53
CA GLY A 9 -9.30 0.80 -6.76
C GLY A 9 -8.50 -0.39 -7.29
N GLN A 10 -7.37 -0.76 -6.68
CA GLN A 10 -6.54 -1.93 -7.03
C GLN A 10 -6.50 -2.99 -5.91
N THR A 11 -7.09 -2.70 -4.75
CA THR A 11 -7.22 -3.63 -3.63
C THR A 11 -8.26 -4.71 -3.92
N HIS A 12 -8.00 -5.93 -3.44
CA HIS A 12 -9.06 -6.94 -3.36
C HIS A 12 -10.04 -6.58 -2.24
N ASN A 13 -11.23 -7.17 -2.26
CA ASN A 13 -12.13 -7.06 -1.10
C ASN A 13 -11.42 -7.58 0.16
N ASP A 14 -11.65 -6.88 1.27
CA ASP A 14 -11.07 -7.15 2.59
C ASP A 14 -9.53 -7.03 2.67
N GLU A 15 -8.90 -6.35 1.71
CA GLU A 15 -7.47 -6.07 1.71
C GLU A 15 -7.18 -4.61 2.14
N ILE A 16 -6.12 -4.42 2.93
CA ILE A 16 -5.58 -3.10 3.25
C ILE A 16 -4.21 -2.99 2.58
N LEU A 17 -4.08 -2.05 1.63
CA LEU A 17 -2.80 -1.69 1.02
C LEU A 17 -2.32 -0.34 1.57
N ILE A 18 -1.05 -0.29 1.97
CA ILE A 18 -0.36 0.97 2.28
C ILE A 18 0.70 1.27 1.23
N SER A 19 0.88 2.55 0.90
CA SER A 19 1.95 2.96 -0.02
C SER A 19 3.33 2.86 0.64
N ASP A 20 4.40 2.82 -0.15
CA ASP A 20 5.77 2.89 0.36
C ASP A 20 6.03 4.15 1.18
N ALA A 21 5.48 5.30 0.77
CA ALA A 21 5.55 6.53 1.56
C ALA A 21 4.88 6.38 2.94
N THR A 22 3.75 5.66 3.02
CA THR A 22 3.08 5.36 4.29
C THR A 22 3.92 4.42 5.15
N ARG A 23 4.50 3.37 4.54
CA ARG A 23 5.42 2.44 5.23
C ARG A 23 6.59 3.18 5.86
N GLN A 24 7.20 4.13 5.14
CA GLN A 24 8.32 4.92 5.66
C GLN A 24 7.92 5.92 6.76
N ALA A 25 6.66 6.34 6.78
CA ALA A 25 6.16 7.34 7.73
C ALA A 25 5.62 6.73 9.04
N ILE A 26 5.35 5.43 9.07
CA ILE A 26 4.89 4.72 10.27
C ILE A 26 6.06 4.05 10.98
N PRO A 27 6.04 3.92 12.32
CA PRO A 27 7.08 3.21 13.04
C PRO A 27 7.23 1.78 12.56
N ASP A 28 8.49 1.36 12.41
CA ASP A 28 8.81 -0.03 12.13
C ASP A 28 8.26 -0.94 13.23
N ASN A 29 7.85 -2.15 12.83
CA ASN A 29 7.37 -3.22 13.70
C ASN A 29 5.97 -3.07 14.31
N ILE A 30 5.12 -2.15 13.84
CA ILE A 30 3.69 -2.15 14.24
C ILE A 30 2.90 -3.20 13.45
N PHE A 31 3.12 -3.25 12.14
CA PHE A 31 2.36 -4.11 11.24
C PHE A 31 3.25 -5.20 10.62
N GLU A 32 2.64 -6.36 10.38
CA GLU A 32 3.17 -7.37 9.49
C GLU A 32 2.74 -7.00 8.06
N LEU A 33 3.73 -6.82 7.18
CA LEU A 33 3.50 -6.44 5.79
C LEU A 33 3.79 -7.64 4.89
N GLY A 34 2.94 -7.87 3.91
CA GLY A 34 3.13 -8.89 2.88
C GLY A 34 4.08 -8.42 1.78
N GLU A 35 4.21 -9.26 0.75
CA GLU A 35 5.05 -8.97 -0.41
C GLU A 35 4.61 -7.67 -1.11
N PRO A 36 5.57 -6.79 -1.47
CA PRO A 36 5.27 -5.55 -2.17
C PRO A 36 4.63 -5.81 -3.54
N ARG A 37 3.75 -4.91 -3.94
CA ARG A 37 3.09 -4.91 -5.24
C ARG A 37 3.32 -3.58 -5.94
N GLU A 38 3.71 -3.65 -7.20
CA GLU A 38 3.71 -2.49 -8.07
C GLU A 38 2.32 -2.27 -8.65
N LEU A 39 1.73 -1.12 -8.33
CA LEU A 39 0.45 -0.70 -8.83
C LEU A 39 0.65 0.27 -10.00
N ILE A 40 0.12 -0.10 -11.15
CA ILE A 40 0.02 0.80 -12.30
C ILE A 40 -1.27 1.59 -12.17
N VAL A 41 -1.13 2.87 -11.89
CA VAL A 41 -2.27 3.71 -11.56
C VAL A 41 -2.50 4.73 -12.67
N LYS A 42 -3.70 4.71 -13.27
CA LYS A 42 -4.07 5.61 -14.38
C LYS A 42 -3.81 7.08 -14.03
N GLY A 43 -3.00 7.78 -14.81
CA GLY A 43 -2.73 9.21 -14.61
C GLY A 43 -1.62 9.50 -13.61
N ILE A 44 -0.86 8.51 -13.18
CA ILE A 44 0.45 8.68 -12.53
C ILE A 44 1.48 8.12 -13.50
N ASP A 45 2.43 8.95 -13.91
CA ASP A 45 3.59 8.47 -14.67
C ASP A 45 4.54 7.79 -13.69
N GLY A 46 4.45 6.47 -13.63
CA GLY A 46 5.28 5.62 -12.77
C GLY A 46 4.50 4.51 -12.08
N HIS A 47 5.24 3.70 -11.33
CA HIS A 47 4.71 2.60 -10.53
C HIS A 47 4.63 3.04 -9.08
N ILE A 48 3.51 2.74 -8.42
CA ILE A 48 3.40 2.91 -6.97
C ILE A 48 3.69 1.59 -6.31
N LEU A 49 4.70 1.56 -5.45
CA LEU A 49 4.95 0.42 -4.60
C LEU A 49 3.99 0.46 -3.39
N ALA A 50 3.24 -0.61 -3.18
CA ALA A 50 2.31 -0.76 -2.09
C ALA A 50 2.49 -2.11 -1.38
N TYR A 51 2.12 -2.18 -0.11
CA TYR A 51 2.31 -3.34 0.75
C TYR A 51 0.98 -3.75 1.38
N PRO A 52 0.58 -5.03 1.29
CA PRO A 52 -0.56 -5.56 2.03
C PRO A 52 -0.27 -5.57 3.52
N VAL A 53 -1.22 -5.11 4.34
CA VAL A 53 -1.17 -5.27 5.79
C VAL A 53 -1.78 -6.62 6.14
N LEU A 54 -0.96 -7.52 6.69
CA LEU A 54 -1.38 -8.88 7.07
C LEU A 54 -1.91 -8.92 8.51
N GLY A 55 -1.51 -7.97 9.35
CA GLY A 55 -1.93 -7.89 10.74
C GLY A 55 -1.03 -7.01 11.59
N LEU A 56 -1.21 -7.08 12.91
CA LEU A 56 -0.33 -6.48 13.89
C LEU A 56 0.83 -7.44 14.19
N LYS A 57 2.05 -6.91 14.33
CA LYS A 57 3.17 -7.70 14.85
C LYS A 57 2.95 -7.97 16.34
N SER A 58 3.22 -9.22 16.74
CA SER A 58 3.13 -9.71 18.13
C SER A 58 4.47 -9.61 18.85
#